data_AF-A0A7S3AC86-F1
#
_entry.id   AF-A0A7S3AC86-F1
#
_cell.length_a   1.000
_cell.length_b   1.000
_cell.length_c   1.000
_cell.angle_alpha   90.00
_cell.angle_beta   90.00
_cell.angle_gamma   90.00
#
_symmetry.space_group_name_H-M   'P 1'
#
loop_
_entity.id
_entity.type
_entity.pdbx_description
1 polymer ?
#
loop_
_entity_poly.entity_id
_entity_poly.type
_entity_poly.pdbx_seq_one_letter_code
_entity_poly.pdbx_strand_id
1 'polypeptide(L)'
;GVCKHSIPDRTVLVDLYTFVQRIDHEWDMFGFVPSFAFVLGANVRRRKVVCGFSAEEPPGKNIVLGLNEYSHDASVAVADASTGRLLFAASKERITRRKHDAGETGELVAHALESLGLEAEDVKLVVTNNHHFRVLPFEKRLPFAVGIGAYPPSVLQDPIRGKVEKMEISHHLAHAWSVLPLCPFDEGLIVVMDGMGEHIREFTSRKRTGEYVCDYQLPKLDDFMEFPAEKEPFVGYREAESVYLFDKMNLSRVYKRWTAENSPPELYNHGFENMESLGALYSRVSSHIFGDWNTCGKVMGLAPYADGEIADLDSSFDENRELFTGQLITGDIQIDFEALDQLSAVNDWSNEENRGFYIHLAHKVQQEVEDEVLSFLKELRVRTGAKNLCFAGGVALNSTINGAIIREAGFEKVYIPPYPGDDGISVGCAMYGAFRGSEVALSSSSGNSATSSPYLGKLYNELDIQYALEDPEIAPYIVVEEAENEDVILEKAVRALEDGRILGWYQGPSEHGPRALGNRSLLADPRDPANVTRRQRVSIHVAHCQRTRAHARGCPSRNSRGWYGEASDCSES
;
A
#
# COMPACT_ATOMS: atom_id res chain seq x y z
N GLY A 1 -0.62 -6.96 45.62
CA GLY A 1 -1.61 -6.69 44.57
C GLY A 1 -1.64 -5.20 44.34
N VAL A 2 -0.94 -4.73 43.32
CA VAL A 2 -1.00 -3.34 42.87
C VAL A 2 -1.48 -3.43 41.43
N CYS A 3 -2.71 -2.99 41.18
CA CYS A 3 -3.23 -2.78 39.83
C CYS A 3 -2.28 -1.82 39.12
N LYS A 4 -1.57 -2.31 38.11
CA LYS A 4 -0.98 -1.45 37.09
C LYS A 4 -2.17 -0.75 36.42
N HIS A 5 -2.33 0.54 36.68
CA HIS A 5 -3.16 1.39 35.85
C HIS A 5 -2.62 1.30 34.42
N SER A 6 -3.48 0.91 33.49
CA SER A 6 -3.25 1.03 32.06
C SER A 6 -2.85 2.47 31.77
N ILE A 7 -1.64 2.64 31.22
CA ILE A 7 -1.22 3.93 30.66
C ILE A 7 -2.18 4.18 29.48
N PRO A 8 -2.82 5.37 29.38
CA PRO A 8 -3.71 5.67 28.27
C PRO A 8 -2.99 5.53 26.93
N ASP A 9 -3.66 4.94 25.95
CA ASP A 9 -3.08 4.69 24.64
C ASP A 9 -2.92 6.02 23.88
N ARG A 10 -1.67 6.39 23.61
CA ARG A 10 -1.29 7.66 22.98
C ARG A 10 -1.76 7.76 21.53
N THR A 11 -2.14 6.67 20.87
CA THR A 11 -2.49 6.71 19.43
C THR A 11 -3.83 7.40 19.15
N VAL A 12 -4.88 7.17 19.95
CA VAL A 12 -6.19 7.85 19.78
C VAL A 12 -6.11 9.33 20.12
N LEU A 13 -5.38 9.64 21.21
CA LEU A 13 -5.08 10.99 21.67
C LEU A 13 -4.35 11.79 20.58
N VAL A 14 -3.35 11.19 19.93
CA VAL A 14 -2.54 11.87 18.92
C VAL A 14 -3.25 12.03 17.57
N ASP A 15 -4.16 11.12 17.18
CA ASP A 15 -4.95 11.26 15.94
C ASP A 15 -5.94 12.43 16.02
N LEU A 16 -6.62 12.62 17.15
CA LEU A 16 -7.47 13.78 17.42
C LEU A 16 -6.66 15.07 17.60
N TYR A 17 -5.50 15.00 18.26
CA TYR A 17 -4.64 16.16 18.54
C TYR A 17 -3.91 16.70 17.31
N THR A 18 -3.33 15.82 16.48
CA THR A 18 -2.70 16.22 15.21
C THR A 18 -3.73 16.89 14.29
N PHE A 19 -4.97 16.41 14.35
CA PHE A 19 -6.07 16.99 13.60
C PHE A 19 -6.42 18.40 14.10
N VAL A 20 -6.54 18.60 15.42
CA VAL A 20 -6.87 19.89 16.04
C VAL A 20 -5.74 20.92 15.92
N GLN A 21 -4.48 20.56 16.20
CA GLN A 21 -3.36 21.51 16.12
C GLN A 21 -3.05 21.98 14.69
N ARG A 22 -3.27 21.12 13.68
CA ARG A 22 -3.15 21.54 12.27
C ARG A 22 -4.21 22.56 11.85
N ILE A 23 -5.33 22.62 12.58
CA ILE A 23 -6.38 23.64 12.37
C ILE A 23 -6.03 24.94 13.11
N ASP A 24 -5.43 24.88 14.29
CA ASP A 24 -5.22 26.08 15.11
C ASP A 24 -4.04 26.95 14.65
N HIS A 25 -2.95 26.33 14.15
CA HIS A 25 -1.71 27.08 13.88
C HIS A 25 -1.66 27.86 12.55
N GLU A 26 -2.55 27.59 11.58
CA GLU A 26 -2.49 28.20 10.23
C GLU A 26 -3.68 29.10 9.85
N TRP A 27 -4.79 29.07 10.59
CA TRP A 27 -6.03 29.75 10.19
C TRP A 27 -6.23 31.14 10.81
N ASP A 28 -5.50 31.45 11.88
CA ASP A 28 -5.54 32.76 12.56
C ASP A 28 -4.93 33.90 11.69
N MET A 29 -4.21 33.56 10.60
CA MET A 29 -3.62 34.56 9.69
C MET A 29 -4.59 35.13 8.63
N PHE A 30 -5.78 34.55 8.40
CA PHE A 30 -6.62 34.92 7.25
C PHE A 30 -8.12 35.12 7.52
N GLY A 31 -8.55 35.14 8.79
CA GLY A 31 -9.88 35.63 9.17
C GLY A 31 -11.09 34.82 8.68
N PHE A 32 -10.91 33.52 8.39
CA PHE A 32 -12.01 32.63 7.99
C PHE A 32 -11.89 31.29 8.73
N VAL A 33 -12.91 30.93 9.52
CA VAL A 33 -13.00 29.66 10.25
C VAL A 33 -13.95 28.73 9.49
N PRO A 34 -13.49 27.68 8.78
CA PRO A 34 -14.39 26.66 8.26
C PRO A 34 -15.04 25.92 9.42
N SER A 35 -16.36 25.76 9.40
CA SER A 35 -17.03 24.91 10.38
C SER A 35 -16.80 23.44 10.03
N PHE A 36 -15.88 22.79 10.73
CA PHE A 36 -15.69 21.34 10.65
C PHE A 36 -16.70 20.63 11.56
N ALA A 37 -17.21 19.49 11.09
CA ALA A 37 -17.98 18.57 11.91
C ALA A 37 -17.22 17.25 11.99
N PHE A 38 -17.16 16.65 13.18
CA PHE A 38 -16.61 15.32 13.42
C PHE A 38 -17.73 14.37 13.77
N VAL A 39 -17.72 13.22 13.12
CA VAL A 39 -18.52 12.08 13.54
C VAL A 39 -17.56 11.00 14.00
N LEU A 40 -17.65 10.68 15.30
CA LEU A 40 -16.97 9.57 15.92
C LEU A 40 -18.01 8.46 16.11
N GLY A 41 -17.96 7.44 15.26
CA GLY A 41 -18.81 6.27 15.39
C GLY A 41 -18.24 5.32 16.44
N ALA A 42 -18.79 5.37 17.66
CA ALA A 42 -18.70 4.24 18.58
C ALA A 42 -19.68 3.14 18.16
N ASN A 43 -19.43 1.89 18.56
CA ASN A 43 -20.22 0.70 18.23
C ASN A 43 -21.72 0.86 18.52
N VAL A 44 -22.49 1.44 17.58
CA VAL A 44 -23.94 1.31 17.60
C VAL A 44 -24.23 -0.15 17.27
N ARG A 45 -24.88 -0.85 18.20
CA ARG A 45 -25.33 -2.24 18.01
C ARG A 45 -26.05 -2.36 16.66
N ARG A 46 -25.35 -2.86 15.65
CA ARG A 46 -25.85 -3.01 14.28
C ARG A 46 -27.17 -3.79 14.33
N ARG A 47 -28.27 -3.13 13.94
CA ARG A 47 -29.42 -3.87 13.40
C ARG A 47 -28.91 -4.56 12.15
N LYS A 48 -28.81 -5.90 12.18
CA LYS A 48 -28.57 -6.84 11.07
C LYS A 48 -28.70 -6.20 9.67
N VAL A 49 -27.68 -5.46 9.26
CA VAL A 49 -27.29 -5.31 7.86
C VAL A 49 -26.19 -6.35 7.72
N VAL A 50 -26.44 -7.34 6.88
CA VAL A 50 -25.55 -8.47 6.65
C VAL A 50 -24.33 -7.97 5.89
N CYS A 51 -23.41 -7.31 6.60
CA CYS A 51 -21.98 -7.29 6.31
C CYS A 51 -21.38 -8.17 7.40
N GLY A 52 -20.90 -9.36 7.03
CA GLY A 52 -20.72 -10.54 7.86
C GLY A 52 -19.69 -10.49 8.99
N PHE A 53 -19.65 -9.43 9.80
CA PHE A 53 -18.94 -9.45 11.07
C PHE A 53 -19.83 -10.08 12.13
N SER A 54 -19.85 -11.42 12.15
CA SER A 54 -20.15 -12.18 13.36
C SER A 54 -19.17 -11.72 14.44
N ALA A 55 -19.57 -11.69 15.72
CA ALA A 55 -18.58 -11.72 16.78
C ALA A 55 -17.80 -13.02 16.60
N GLU A 56 -16.58 -12.93 16.08
CA GLU A 56 -15.78 -14.09 15.71
C GLU A 56 -15.28 -14.80 16.96
N GLU A 57 -15.13 -16.13 16.87
CA GLU A 57 -14.44 -16.89 17.89
C GLU A 57 -13.04 -16.27 18.10
N PRO A 58 -12.54 -16.25 19.35
CA PRO A 58 -11.20 -15.72 19.62
C PRO A 58 -10.18 -16.40 18.71
N PRO A 59 -9.13 -15.67 18.26
CA PRO A 59 -8.15 -16.22 17.34
C PRO A 59 -7.67 -17.60 17.78
N GLY A 60 -7.54 -18.54 16.83
CA GLY A 60 -6.87 -19.80 17.11
C GLY A 60 -5.44 -19.54 17.60
N LYS A 61 -4.90 -20.39 18.49
CA LYS A 61 -3.52 -20.25 19.02
C LYS A 61 -2.43 -20.65 18.02
N ASN A 62 -2.72 -20.59 16.72
CA ASN A 62 -1.80 -20.96 15.64
C ASN A 62 -1.46 -19.73 14.80
N ILE A 63 -0.88 -18.73 15.45
CA ILE A 63 -0.68 -17.41 14.87
C ILE A 63 0.62 -17.36 14.06
N VAL A 64 0.52 -16.77 12.87
CA VAL A 64 1.64 -16.42 12.01
C VAL A 64 1.74 -14.91 11.93
N LEU A 65 2.93 -14.38 12.21
CA LEU A 65 3.26 -12.98 11.98
C LEU A 65 3.99 -12.83 10.65
N GLY A 66 3.52 -11.91 9.83
CA GLY A 66 4.19 -11.47 8.62
C GLY A 66 4.77 -10.07 8.81
N LEU A 67 6.01 -9.85 8.40
CA LEU A 67 6.72 -8.59 8.61
C LEU A 67 7.43 -8.12 7.33
N ASN A 68 7.27 -6.84 6.99
CA ASN A 68 8.19 -6.11 6.13
C ASN A 68 9.12 -5.32 7.05
N GLU A 69 10.35 -5.79 7.26
CA GLU A 69 11.25 -5.26 8.29
C GLU A 69 12.36 -4.40 7.69
N TYR A 70 12.75 -3.32 8.37
CA TYR A 70 13.95 -2.50 8.08
C TYR A 70 14.01 -1.81 6.71
N SER A 71 13.12 -2.11 5.78
CA SER A 71 12.90 -1.35 4.54
C SER A 71 11.99 -0.15 4.79
N HIS A 72 11.82 0.70 3.77
CA HIS A 72 10.70 1.64 3.72
C HIS A 72 9.36 0.90 3.77
N ASP A 73 8.30 1.60 4.18
CA ASP A 73 6.95 1.04 4.33
C ASP A 73 6.91 -0.20 5.24
N ALA A 74 7.64 -0.13 6.36
CA ALA A 74 7.64 -1.20 7.35
C ALA A 74 6.20 -1.52 7.80
N SER A 75 5.83 -2.80 7.83
CA SER A 75 4.45 -3.23 8.05
C SER A 75 4.39 -4.58 8.78
N VAL A 76 3.25 -4.83 9.43
CA VAL A 76 2.94 -6.09 10.12
C VAL A 76 1.60 -6.62 9.67
N ALA A 77 1.49 -7.94 9.57
CA ALA A 77 0.25 -8.66 9.41
C ALA A 77 0.19 -9.86 10.35
N VAL A 78 -1.02 -10.24 10.74
CA VAL A 78 -1.28 -11.38 11.64
C VAL A 78 -2.29 -12.28 10.95
N ALA A 79 -1.95 -13.56 10.79
CA ALA A 79 -2.84 -14.57 10.22
C ALA A 79 -3.02 -15.74 11.19
N ASP A 80 -4.22 -16.34 11.16
CA ASP A 80 -4.51 -17.60 11.83
C ASP A 80 -4.27 -18.76 10.87
N ALA A 81 -3.22 -19.55 11.11
CA ALA A 81 -2.87 -20.68 10.26
C ALA A 81 -3.86 -21.86 10.34
N SER A 82 -4.71 -21.90 11.37
CA SER A 82 -5.77 -22.92 11.47
C SER A 82 -6.94 -22.64 10.53
N THR A 83 -7.21 -21.37 10.24
CA THR A 83 -8.35 -20.94 9.42
C THR A 83 -7.93 -20.33 8.08
N GLY A 84 -6.65 -19.98 7.92
CA GLY A 84 -6.15 -19.24 6.77
C GLY A 84 -6.62 -17.78 6.73
N ARG A 85 -7.11 -17.24 7.85
CA ARG A 85 -7.71 -15.90 7.90
C ARG A 85 -6.69 -14.84 8.29
N LEU A 86 -6.73 -13.72 7.58
CA LEU A 86 -6.00 -12.50 7.94
C LEU A 86 -6.77 -11.78 9.06
N LEU A 87 -6.13 -11.57 10.20
CA LEU A 87 -6.74 -11.01 11.42
C LEU A 87 -6.41 -9.53 11.62
N PHE A 88 -5.21 -9.12 11.23
CA PHE A 88 -4.72 -7.76 11.42
C PHE A 88 -3.68 -7.42 10.36
N ALA A 89 -3.64 -6.16 9.93
CA ALA A 89 -2.58 -5.61 9.10
C ALA A 89 -2.47 -4.10 9.33
N ALA A 90 -1.23 -3.60 9.44
CA ALA A 90 -0.97 -2.17 9.57
C ALA A 90 0.44 -1.80 9.10
N SER A 91 0.55 -0.63 8.47
CA SER A 91 1.83 0.03 8.19
C SER A 91 2.32 0.83 9.40
N LYS A 92 3.63 0.81 9.65
CA LYS A 92 4.28 1.53 10.75
C LYS A 92 3.98 3.03 10.74
N GLU A 93 3.90 3.64 9.55
CA GLU A 93 3.58 5.05 9.40
C GLU A 93 2.24 5.46 10.03
N ARG A 94 1.27 4.54 10.12
CA ARG A 94 -0.03 4.80 10.75
C ARG A 94 0.11 4.94 12.27
N ILE A 95 1.12 4.30 12.86
CA ILE A 95 1.38 4.27 14.30
C ILE A 95 2.36 5.39 14.67
N THR A 96 3.48 5.49 13.97
CA THR A 96 4.56 6.45 14.29
C THR A 96 4.33 7.83 13.71
N ARG A 97 3.38 7.96 12.77
CA ARG A 97 3.00 9.21 12.07
C ARG A 97 4.11 9.77 11.18
N ARG A 98 5.15 8.98 10.93
CA ARG A 98 6.22 9.28 9.97
C ARG A 98 5.86 8.60 8.67
N LYS A 99 5.65 9.37 7.61
CA LYS A 99 5.35 8.79 6.28
C LYS A 99 6.48 7.87 5.85
N HIS A 100 6.11 6.71 5.31
CA HIS A 100 7.06 5.70 4.83
C HIS A 100 8.06 5.24 5.89
N ASP A 101 7.65 5.21 7.16
CA ASP A 101 8.55 4.86 8.27
C ASP A 101 9.17 3.48 8.07
N ALA A 102 10.47 3.41 8.37
CA ALA A 102 11.33 2.27 8.13
C ALA A 102 11.94 1.76 9.45
N GLY A 103 12.88 0.83 9.36
CA GLY A 103 13.72 0.43 10.49
C GLY A 103 13.05 -0.57 11.43
N GLU A 104 13.16 -0.34 12.75
CA GLU A 104 12.75 -1.32 13.77
C GLU A 104 11.24 -1.56 13.81
N THR A 105 10.82 -2.82 14.00
CA THR A 105 9.42 -3.25 13.98
C THR A 105 8.88 -3.65 15.35
N GLY A 106 9.66 -3.53 16.43
CA GLY A 106 9.25 -3.97 17.77
C GLY A 106 7.96 -3.34 18.27
N GLU A 107 7.82 -2.01 18.16
CA GLU A 107 6.59 -1.29 18.52
C GLU A 107 5.39 -1.71 17.65
N LEU A 108 5.65 -1.98 16.37
CA LEU A 108 4.64 -2.40 15.41
C LEU A 108 4.11 -3.80 15.74
N VAL A 109 5.00 -4.74 16.10
CA VAL A 109 4.63 -6.08 16.55
C VAL A 109 3.85 -6.02 17.88
N ALA A 110 4.34 -5.24 18.84
CA ALA A 110 3.64 -5.05 20.12
C ALA A 110 2.22 -4.51 19.89
N HIS A 111 2.06 -3.49 19.05
CA HIS A 111 0.76 -2.92 18.72
C HIS A 111 -0.20 -3.94 18.08
N ALA A 112 0.30 -4.79 17.17
CA ALA A 112 -0.52 -5.82 16.52
C ALA A 112 -1.00 -6.89 17.52
N LEU A 113 -0.10 -7.37 18.38
CA LEU A 113 -0.42 -8.38 19.40
C LEU A 113 -1.42 -7.81 20.44
N GLU A 114 -1.16 -6.60 20.95
CA GLU A 114 -2.06 -5.91 21.89
C GLU A 114 -3.45 -5.67 21.27
N SER A 115 -3.51 -5.28 19.99
CA SER A 115 -4.78 -5.04 19.28
C SER A 115 -5.65 -6.30 19.16
N LEU A 116 -5.04 -7.49 19.17
CA LEU A 116 -5.72 -8.77 19.08
C LEU A 116 -5.85 -9.47 20.45
N GLY A 117 -5.32 -8.89 21.52
CA GLY A 117 -5.25 -9.53 22.84
C GLY A 117 -4.40 -10.80 22.85
N LEU A 118 -3.36 -10.84 22.01
CA LEU A 118 -2.42 -11.95 21.87
C LEU A 118 -1.12 -11.67 22.63
N GLU A 119 -0.45 -12.74 23.06
CA GLU A 119 0.89 -12.67 23.64
C GLU A 119 1.92 -13.26 22.67
N ALA A 120 3.21 -13.01 22.93
CA ALA A 120 4.30 -13.52 22.07
C ALA A 120 4.30 -15.05 21.99
N GLU A 121 3.84 -15.75 23.03
CA GLU A 121 3.75 -17.22 23.09
C GLU A 121 2.66 -17.82 22.19
N ASP A 122 1.68 -17.01 21.75
CA ASP A 122 0.64 -17.45 20.81
C ASP A 122 1.17 -17.50 19.37
N VAL A 123 2.29 -16.80 19.08
CA VAL A 123 2.94 -16.78 17.77
C VAL A 123 3.76 -18.07 17.56
N LYS A 124 3.45 -18.80 16.48
CA LYS A 124 4.15 -20.03 16.09
C LYS A 124 5.27 -19.78 15.10
N LEU A 125 5.06 -18.82 14.21
CA LEU A 125 5.97 -18.54 13.14
C LEU A 125 5.98 -17.05 12.83
N VAL A 126 7.18 -16.55 12.54
CA VAL A 126 7.40 -15.23 11.97
C VAL A 126 7.94 -15.41 10.55
N VAL A 127 7.26 -14.86 9.56
CA VAL A 127 7.75 -14.77 8.18
C VAL A 127 8.09 -13.32 7.92
N THR A 128 9.29 -13.06 7.43
CA THR A 128 9.81 -11.71 7.23
C THR A 128 10.32 -11.52 5.81
N ASN A 129 10.32 -10.28 5.34
CA ASN A 129 10.96 -9.87 4.12
C ASN A 129 11.73 -8.56 4.35
N ASN A 130 12.84 -8.43 3.65
CA ASN A 130 13.55 -7.19 3.38
C ASN A 130 14.32 -7.37 2.08
N HIS A 131 14.04 -6.55 1.07
CA HIS A 131 14.66 -6.70 -0.24
C HIS A 131 16.05 -6.05 -0.36
N HIS A 132 16.49 -5.27 0.63
CA HIS A 132 17.83 -4.69 0.66
C HIS A 132 18.87 -5.67 1.21
N PHE A 133 18.51 -6.46 2.22
CA PHE A 133 19.40 -7.43 2.85
C PHE A 133 18.63 -8.52 3.61
N ARG A 134 19.30 -9.64 3.85
CA ARG A 134 18.79 -10.74 4.65
C ARG A 134 18.57 -10.35 6.12
N VAL A 135 17.36 -10.54 6.60
CA VAL A 135 16.92 -10.21 7.95
C VAL A 135 17.59 -11.09 8.99
N LEU A 136 17.55 -12.42 8.86
CA LEU A 136 18.06 -13.31 9.90
C LEU A 136 19.57 -13.16 10.15
N PRO A 137 20.44 -13.06 9.12
CA PRO A 137 21.85 -12.74 9.31
C PRO A 137 22.08 -11.35 9.92
N PHE A 138 21.26 -10.37 9.58
CA PHE A 138 21.33 -9.02 10.15
C PHE A 138 20.97 -9.03 11.64
N GLU A 139 19.86 -9.66 12.03
CA GLU A 139 19.44 -9.74 13.43
C GLU A 139 20.45 -10.47 14.32
N LYS A 140 21.13 -11.50 13.81
CA LYS A 140 22.24 -12.18 14.52
C LYS A 140 23.40 -11.24 14.87
N ARG A 141 23.60 -10.18 14.08
CA ARG A 141 24.67 -9.17 14.28
C ARG A 141 24.21 -7.97 15.09
N LEU A 142 22.90 -7.75 15.25
CA LEU A 142 22.36 -6.60 15.98
C LEU A 142 22.93 -6.43 17.40
N PRO A 143 23.07 -7.47 18.26
CA PRO A 143 23.64 -7.28 19.58
C PRO A 143 25.08 -6.72 19.55
N PHE A 144 25.88 -7.17 18.60
CA PHE A 144 27.23 -6.63 18.39
C PHE A 144 27.18 -5.20 17.85
N ALA A 145 26.33 -4.96 16.84
CA ALA A 145 26.18 -3.65 16.22
C ALA A 145 25.67 -2.59 17.22
N VAL A 146 24.75 -2.95 18.10
CA VAL A 146 24.29 -2.12 19.23
C VAL A 146 25.41 -1.93 20.25
N GLY A 147 26.17 -2.99 20.58
CA GLY A 147 27.30 -2.92 21.51
C GLY A 147 28.41 -1.96 21.09
N ILE A 148 28.60 -1.74 19.78
CA ILE A 148 29.54 -0.74 19.23
C ILE A 148 28.89 0.61 18.89
N GLY A 149 27.60 0.79 19.19
CA GLY A 149 26.87 2.04 18.96
C GLY A 149 26.42 2.29 17.52
N ALA A 150 26.44 1.29 16.63
CA ALA A 150 25.98 1.42 15.24
C ALA A 150 24.44 1.45 15.12
N TYR A 151 23.73 0.86 16.09
CA TYR A 151 22.26 0.88 16.16
C TYR A 151 21.79 1.22 17.57
N PRO A 152 20.61 1.84 17.73
CA PRO A 152 20.08 2.16 19.04
C PRO A 152 19.70 0.89 19.81
N PRO A 153 19.79 0.86 21.16
CA PRO A 153 19.37 -0.31 21.95
C PRO A 153 17.90 -0.69 21.80
N SER A 154 17.03 0.24 21.37
CA SER A 154 15.60 0.01 21.11
C SER A 154 15.37 -1.11 20.10
N VAL A 155 16.29 -1.29 19.12
CA VAL A 155 16.12 -2.33 18.10
C VAL A 155 16.06 -3.72 18.71
N LEU A 156 16.63 -3.92 19.91
CA LEU A 156 16.63 -5.16 20.67
C LEU A 156 15.35 -5.42 21.47
N GLN A 157 14.43 -4.45 21.56
CA GLN A 157 13.20 -4.52 22.34
C GLN A 157 12.03 -5.16 21.57
N ASP A 158 12.32 -5.91 20.53
CA ASP A 158 11.34 -6.69 19.79
C ASP A 158 10.76 -7.82 20.67
N PRO A 159 9.43 -7.87 20.89
CA PRO A 159 8.80 -8.84 21.79
C PRO A 159 8.96 -10.30 21.35
N ILE A 160 9.15 -10.58 20.05
CA ILE A 160 9.22 -11.93 19.48
C ILE A 160 10.66 -12.38 19.16
N ARG A 161 11.63 -11.46 19.15
CA ARG A 161 13.00 -11.77 18.72
C ARG A 161 13.64 -12.87 19.55
N GLY A 162 14.14 -13.89 18.85
CA GLY A 162 14.86 -15.02 19.45
C GLY A 162 13.98 -15.96 20.28
N LYS A 163 12.65 -15.74 20.30
CA LYS A 163 11.68 -16.56 21.05
C LYS A 163 10.85 -17.47 20.16
N VAL A 164 10.71 -17.12 18.88
CA VAL A 164 9.82 -17.79 17.91
C VAL A 164 10.61 -18.23 16.68
N GLU A 165 10.19 -19.30 16.01
CA GLU A 165 10.72 -19.69 14.69
C GLU A 165 10.54 -18.53 13.71
N LYS A 166 11.59 -18.20 12.95
CA LYS A 166 11.56 -17.13 11.96
C LYS A 166 12.11 -17.63 10.63
N MET A 167 11.45 -17.25 9.54
CA MET A 167 11.88 -17.53 8.18
C MET A 167 11.74 -16.29 7.31
N GLU A 168 12.36 -16.32 6.14
CA GLU A 168 12.33 -15.26 5.15
C GLU A 168 11.77 -15.76 3.83
N ILE A 169 11.03 -14.90 3.11
CA ILE A 169 10.63 -15.13 1.72
C ILE A 169 11.13 -14.01 0.81
N SER A 170 11.38 -14.29 -0.48
CA SER A 170 11.81 -13.25 -1.43
C SER A 170 10.71 -12.22 -1.68
N HIS A 171 11.13 -11.03 -2.11
CA HIS A 171 10.27 -9.85 -2.18
C HIS A 171 9.06 -10.03 -3.12
N HIS A 172 9.29 -10.41 -4.38
CA HIS A 172 8.16 -10.64 -5.31
C HIS A 172 7.32 -11.87 -4.93
N LEU A 173 7.89 -12.84 -4.21
CA LEU A 173 7.11 -13.95 -3.65
C LEU A 173 6.13 -13.44 -2.61
N ALA A 174 6.57 -12.55 -1.71
CA ALA A 174 5.69 -11.93 -0.73
C ALA A 174 4.57 -11.13 -1.42
N HIS A 175 4.86 -10.35 -2.46
CA HIS A 175 3.81 -9.70 -3.27
C HIS A 175 2.83 -10.71 -3.86
N ALA A 176 3.30 -11.84 -4.40
CA ALA A 176 2.41 -12.85 -4.94
C ALA A 176 1.51 -13.49 -3.87
N TRP A 177 2.06 -13.74 -2.69
CA TRP A 177 1.30 -14.30 -1.56
C TRP A 177 0.38 -13.30 -0.87
N SER A 178 0.55 -11.98 -1.10
CA SER A 178 -0.36 -10.96 -0.57
C SER A 178 -1.70 -10.94 -1.34
N VAL A 179 -1.74 -11.53 -2.53
CA VAL A 179 -2.94 -11.62 -3.37
C VAL A 179 -3.49 -13.04 -3.52
N LEU A 180 -2.62 -14.06 -3.60
CA LEU A 180 -3.00 -15.43 -3.93
C LEU A 180 -4.13 -16.01 -3.06
N PRO A 181 -4.03 -16.04 -1.72
CA PRO A 181 -5.08 -16.62 -0.88
C PRO A 181 -6.30 -15.69 -0.67
N LEU A 182 -6.24 -14.45 -1.16
CA LEU A 182 -7.25 -13.43 -0.90
C LEU A 182 -8.06 -13.05 -2.15
N CYS A 183 -7.59 -13.43 -3.34
CA CYS A 183 -8.28 -13.16 -4.59
C CYS A 183 -9.57 -14.00 -4.70
N PRO A 184 -10.63 -13.48 -5.36
CA PRO A 184 -11.95 -14.13 -5.41
C PRO A 184 -12.07 -15.20 -6.52
N PHE A 185 -10.97 -15.82 -6.93
CA PHE A 185 -10.92 -16.84 -7.98
C PHE A 185 -9.77 -17.82 -7.76
N ASP A 186 -9.94 -19.06 -8.23
CA ASP A 186 -9.00 -20.15 -7.96
C ASP A 186 -7.85 -20.24 -8.98
N GLU A 187 -7.95 -19.61 -10.14
CA GLU A 187 -6.92 -19.71 -11.19
C GLU A 187 -6.71 -18.37 -11.90
N GLY A 188 -5.49 -18.12 -12.36
CA GLY A 188 -5.17 -16.89 -13.08
C GLY A 188 -3.68 -16.59 -13.15
N LEU A 189 -3.36 -15.36 -13.53
CA LEU A 189 -2.02 -14.81 -13.43
C LEU A 189 -1.89 -13.92 -12.20
N ILE A 190 -0.73 -13.96 -11.57
CA ILE A 190 -0.26 -12.93 -10.66
C ILE A 190 0.88 -12.21 -11.37
N VAL A 191 0.74 -10.90 -11.55
CA VAL A 191 1.77 -10.04 -12.12
C VAL A 191 2.22 -9.08 -11.03
N VAL A 192 3.51 -9.16 -10.67
CA VAL A 192 4.19 -8.27 -9.74
C VAL A 192 5.05 -7.32 -10.55
N MET A 193 4.74 -6.02 -10.47
CA MET A 193 5.51 -4.93 -11.09
C MET A 193 5.91 -3.93 -10.03
N ASP A 194 7.21 -3.86 -9.76
CA ASP A 194 7.74 -3.02 -8.69
C ASP A 194 8.89 -2.14 -9.16
N GLY A 195 9.29 -1.18 -8.30
CA GLY A 195 10.49 -0.37 -8.54
C GLY A 195 11.74 -1.24 -8.53
N MET A 196 11.92 -2.04 -7.49
CA MET A 196 12.99 -3.02 -7.38
C MET A 196 12.64 -4.07 -6.33
N GLY A 197 13.12 -5.30 -6.50
CA GLY A 197 13.02 -6.33 -5.47
C GLY A 197 14.38 -6.83 -4.98
N GLU A 198 14.44 -8.11 -4.67
CA GLU A 198 15.59 -8.74 -4.03
C GLU A 198 16.84 -8.72 -4.94
N HIS A 199 18.02 -8.72 -4.31
CA HIS A 199 19.26 -8.93 -5.04
C HIS A 199 19.44 -10.42 -5.45
N ILE A 200 19.88 -10.68 -6.68
CA ILE A 200 20.13 -12.02 -7.25
C ILE A 200 21.05 -12.90 -6.39
N ARG A 201 21.93 -12.28 -5.59
CA ARG A 201 22.82 -12.96 -4.65
C ARG A 201 22.04 -13.72 -3.57
N GLU A 202 20.87 -13.24 -3.19
CA GLU A 202 20.04 -13.92 -2.18
C GLU A 202 19.33 -15.13 -2.75
N PHE A 203 19.05 -15.12 -4.06
CA PHE A 203 18.51 -16.28 -4.78
C PHE A 203 19.56 -17.40 -4.98
N THR A 204 20.84 -17.02 -4.98
CA THR A 204 21.97 -17.93 -5.24
C THR A 204 22.75 -18.31 -3.98
N SER A 205 22.56 -17.60 -2.87
CA SER A 205 23.20 -17.88 -1.58
C SER A 205 22.58 -19.13 -0.92
N ARG A 206 23.38 -20.19 -0.82
CA ARG A 206 23.16 -21.49 -0.11
C ARG A 206 21.69 -21.91 0.14
N LYS A 207 21.22 -22.83 -0.72
CA LYS A 207 19.98 -23.66 -0.64
C LYS A 207 19.75 -24.49 0.66
N ARG A 208 20.43 -24.23 1.79
CA ARG A 208 20.71 -25.30 2.79
C ARG A 208 20.06 -25.21 4.17
N THR A 209 19.30 -24.19 4.54
CA THR A 209 18.71 -24.13 5.89
C THR A 209 17.18 -24.18 5.94
N GLY A 210 16.47 -24.02 4.81
CA GLY A 210 14.99 -23.93 4.82
C GLY A 210 14.44 -22.64 5.43
N GLU A 211 15.31 -21.77 5.95
CA GLU A 211 14.99 -20.47 6.55
C GLU A 211 14.72 -19.38 5.49
N TYR A 212 14.99 -19.66 4.21
CA TYR A 212 14.72 -18.75 3.08
C TYR A 212 13.98 -19.47 1.97
N VAL A 213 12.92 -18.84 1.47
CA VAL A 213 12.19 -19.32 0.30
C VAL A 213 12.15 -18.23 -0.77
N CYS A 214 12.53 -18.58 -1.99
CA CYS A 214 12.47 -17.68 -3.12
C CYS A 214 11.83 -18.34 -4.35
N ASP A 215 11.48 -17.52 -5.33
CA ASP A 215 10.79 -17.98 -6.54
C ASP A 215 11.56 -19.05 -7.32
N TYR A 216 12.90 -19.08 -7.21
CA TYR A 216 13.71 -20.09 -7.89
C TYR A 216 13.42 -21.52 -7.44
N GLN A 217 12.73 -21.68 -6.31
CA GLN A 217 12.25 -22.98 -5.82
C GLN A 217 10.89 -23.38 -6.38
N LEU A 218 10.16 -22.46 -7.03
CA LEU A 218 8.89 -22.75 -7.70
C LEU A 218 9.11 -23.46 -9.05
N PRO A 219 8.15 -24.30 -9.49
CA PRO A 219 8.17 -24.81 -10.86
C PRO A 219 8.14 -23.66 -11.88
N LYS A 220 8.58 -23.96 -13.10
CA LYS A 220 8.55 -23.03 -14.23
C LYS A 220 7.73 -23.66 -15.35
N LEU A 221 7.02 -22.84 -16.13
CA LEU A 221 6.40 -23.31 -17.36
C LEU A 221 7.47 -23.69 -18.40
N ASP A 222 7.07 -24.48 -19.40
CA ASP A 222 7.97 -24.91 -20.48
C ASP A 222 8.47 -23.72 -21.30
N ASP A 223 7.64 -22.70 -21.46
CA ASP A 223 7.92 -21.43 -22.14
C ASP A 223 8.31 -20.31 -21.16
N PHE A 224 8.77 -20.65 -19.94
CA PHE A 224 9.21 -19.67 -18.95
C PHE A 224 10.27 -18.72 -19.51
N MET A 225 10.01 -17.42 -19.36
CA MET A 225 10.86 -16.34 -19.84
C MET A 225 11.65 -15.71 -18.70
N GLU A 226 12.97 -15.65 -18.83
CA GLU A 226 13.83 -14.99 -17.85
C GLU A 226 14.82 -14.04 -18.54
N PHE A 227 14.85 -12.79 -18.07
CA PHE A 227 15.66 -11.73 -18.69
C PHE A 227 16.60 -11.06 -17.68
N PRO A 228 17.88 -10.83 -18.03
CA PRO A 228 18.59 -11.61 -19.05
C PRO A 228 18.63 -13.11 -18.65
N ALA A 229 18.66 -14.02 -19.62
CA ALA A 229 18.68 -15.46 -19.30
C ALA A 229 19.97 -15.88 -18.58
N GLU A 230 21.09 -15.26 -18.93
CA GLU A 230 22.38 -15.43 -18.26
C GLU A 230 22.76 -14.11 -17.57
N LYS A 231 23.23 -14.19 -16.32
CA LYS A 231 23.69 -13.01 -15.57
C LYS A 231 25.17 -12.77 -15.83
N GLU A 232 25.51 -11.53 -16.12
CA GLU A 232 26.92 -11.15 -16.30
C GLU A 232 27.69 -11.34 -14.99
N PRO A 233 28.89 -11.93 -15.02
CA PRO A 233 29.75 -12.02 -13.85
C PRO A 233 30.05 -10.64 -13.26
N PHE A 234 30.03 -10.54 -11.93
CA PHE A 234 30.34 -9.32 -11.17
C PHE A 234 29.35 -8.17 -11.29
N VAL A 235 28.28 -8.31 -12.07
CA VAL A 235 27.16 -7.36 -12.11
C VAL A 235 26.13 -7.74 -11.05
N GLY A 236 25.70 -6.77 -10.25
CA GLY A 236 24.57 -6.92 -9.34
C GLY A 236 23.27 -6.90 -10.13
N TYR A 237 22.30 -7.73 -9.75
CA TYR A 237 20.98 -7.73 -10.38
C TYR A 237 19.89 -7.68 -9.33
N ARG A 238 18.83 -6.93 -9.63
CA ARG A 238 17.63 -6.78 -8.79
C ARG A 238 16.41 -7.27 -9.55
N GLU A 239 15.42 -7.79 -8.83
CA GLU A 239 14.12 -8.11 -9.43
C GLU A 239 13.44 -6.82 -9.93
N ALA A 240 12.72 -6.88 -11.06
CA ALA A 240 11.90 -5.76 -11.55
C ALA A 240 10.45 -6.18 -11.78
N GLU A 241 10.21 -7.18 -12.63
CA GLU A 241 8.87 -7.76 -12.83
C GLU A 241 8.92 -9.28 -12.68
N SER A 242 7.85 -9.85 -12.12
CA SER A 242 7.70 -11.29 -11.97
C SER A 242 6.26 -11.70 -12.21
N VAL A 243 6.08 -12.82 -12.91
CA VAL A 243 4.75 -13.33 -13.27
C VAL A 243 4.65 -14.80 -12.91
N TYR A 244 3.54 -15.13 -12.25
CA TYR A 244 3.22 -16.47 -11.81
C TYR A 244 1.86 -16.86 -12.39
N LEU A 245 1.76 -18.07 -12.91
CA LEU A 245 0.49 -18.74 -13.16
C LEU A 245 0.11 -19.46 -11.88
N PHE A 246 -1.14 -19.33 -11.46
CA PHE A 246 -1.63 -20.02 -10.28
C PHE A 246 -2.86 -20.87 -10.54
N ASP A 247 -2.91 -22.00 -9.84
CA ASP A 247 -4.09 -22.86 -9.68
C ASP A 247 -4.18 -23.23 -8.18
N LYS A 248 -5.24 -22.71 -7.56
CA LYS A 248 -5.47 -22.65 -6.12
C LYS A 248 -4.28 -21.97 -5.45
N MET A 249 -3.55 -22.71 -4.62
CA MET A 249 -2.38 -22.22 -3.88
C MET A 249 -1.05 -22.57 -4.57
N ASN A 250 -1.07 -23.18 -5.75
CA ASN A 250 0.14 -23.55 -6.47
C ASN A 250 0.58 -22.43 -7.39
N LEU A 251 1.86 -22.08 -7.35
CA LEU A 251 2.48 -21.08 -8.23
C LEU A 251 3.46 -21.74 -9.19
N SER A 252 3.39 -21.37 -10.46
CA SER A 252 4.38 -21.68 -11.48
C SER A 252 4.91 -20.40 -12.11
N ARG A 253 6.22 -20.29 -12.27
CA ARG A 253 6.85 -19.11 -12.88
C ARG A 253 6.59 -19.08 -14.39
N VAL A 254 6.15 -17.92 -14.86
CA VAL A 254 5.87 -17.62 -16.28
C VAL A 254 6.92 -16.66 -16.83
N TYR A 255 7.24 -15.61 -16.07
CA TYR A 255 8.14 -14.55 -16.49
C TYR A 255 8.94 -14.03 -15.29
N LYS A 256 10.21 -13.71 -15.50
CA LYS A 256 11.02 -13.00 -14.52
C LYS A 256 12.01 -12.07 -15.19
N ARG A 257 11.96 -10.78 -14.89
CA ARG A 257 12.97 -9.83 -15.34
C ARG A 257 13.82 -9.34 -14.19
N TRP A 258 15.11 -9.26 -14.48
CA TRP A 258 16.15 -8.75 -13.62
C TRP A 258 16.81 -7.55 -14.30
N THR A 259 17.09 -6.53 -13.52
CA THR A 259 17.75 -5.30 -13.96
C THR A 259 19.12 -5.22 -13.33
N ALA A 260 20.10 -4.66 -14.06
CA ALA A 260 21.40 -4.38 -13.48
C ALA A 260 21.22 -3.35 -12.35
N GLU A 261 21.92 -3.57 -11.23
CA GLU A 261 21.91 -2.66 -10.10
C GLU A 261 22.69 -1.40 -10.44
N ASN A 262 21.96 -0.32 -10.75
CA ASN A 262 22.50 1.00 -11.09
C ASN A 262 22.30 2.02 -9.96
N SER A 263 21.91 1.57 -8.77
CA SER A 263 21.81 2.42 -7.58
C SER A 263 23.21 2.73 -7.01
N PRO A 264 23.56 3.99 -6.70
CA PRO A 264 24.83 4.34 -6.07
C PRO A 264 24.94 3.64 -4.70
N PRO A 265 26.01 2.84 -4.45
CA PRO A 265 26.13 2.09 -3.20
C PRO A 265 26.27 2.98 -1.95
N GLU A 266 26.57 4.27 -2.12
CA GLU A 266 26.76 5.25 -1.04
C GLU A 266 25.44 5.82 -0.48
N LEU A 267 24.30 5.63 -1.16
CA LEU A 267 23.03 6.21 -0.77
C LEU A 267 21.97 5.13 -0.54
N TYR A 268 21.96 4.52 0.65
CA TYR A 268 20.90 3.60 1.06
C TYR A 268 19.52 4.25 0.85
N ASN A 269 18.62 3.56 0.16
CA ASN A 269 17.26 3.99 -0.23
C ASN A 269 17.16 5.15 -1.24
N HIS A 270 18.26 5.57 -1.88
CA HIS A 270 18.25 6.58 -2.94
C HIS A 270 18.98 6.07 -4.19
N GLY A 271 18.45 6.40 -5.36
CA GLY A 271 19.00 5.95 -6.65
C GLY A 271 18.33 4.69 -7.19
N PHE A 272 17.29 4.14 -6.54
CA PHE A 272 16.47 3.11 -7.17
C PHE A 272 15.68 3.68 -8.36
N GLU A 273 15.44 4.99 -8.38
CA GLU A 273 14.86 5.70 -9.52
C GLU A 273 15.76 5.66 -10.78
N ASN A 274 16.98 5.11 -10.67
CA ASN A 274 17.88 4.83 -11.79
C ASN A 274 17.88 3.34 -12.20
N MET A 275 16.99 2.53 -11.63
CA MET A 275 16.83 1.13 -12.01
C MET A 275 16.01 1.01 -13.29
N GLU A 276 16.35 0.04 -14.13
CA GLU A 276 15.68 -0.20 -15.42
C GLU A 276 14.27 -0.81 -15.26
N SER A 277 13.37 -0.25 -14.45
CA SER A 277 12.00 -0.74 -14.23
C SER A 277 10.96 0.36 -14.43
N LEU A 278 9.72 -0.03 -14.78
CA LEU A 278 8.64 0.94 -14.97
C LEU A 278 8.30 1.69 -13.66
N GLY A 279 8.40 1.02 -12.51
CA GLY A 279 8.23 1.65 -11.20
C GLY A 279 9.32 2.68 -10.89
N ALA A 280 10.56 2.38 -11.26
CA ALA A 280 11.69 3.31 -11.11
C ALA A 280 11.58 4.50 -12.07
N LEU A 281 11.17 4.29 -13.34
CA LEU A 281 10.91 5.38 -14.29
C LEU A 281 9.88 6.38 -13.74
N TYR A 282 8.76 5.86 -13.24
CA TYR A 282 7.70 6.69 -12.69
C TYR A 282 8.19 7.48 -11.45
N SER A 283 9.01 6.83 -10.62
CA SER A 283 9.66 7.45 -9.46
C SER A 283 10.70 8.50 -9.86
N ARG A 284 11.43 8.28 -10.96
CA ARG A 284 12.40 9.24 -11.53
C ARG A 284 11.70 10.52 -11.97
N VAL A 285 10.56 10.39 -12.65
CA VAL A 285 9.73 11.54 -13.02
C VAL A 285 9.15 12.22 -11.78
N SER A 286 8.75 11.46 -10.75
CA SER A 286 8.32 12.04 -9.46
C SER A 286 9.43 12.86 -8.80
N SER A 287 10.66 12.35 -8.77
CA SER A 287 11.84 13.08 -8.29
C SER A 287 12.10 14.35 -9.09
N HIS A 288 12.00 14.28 -10.42
CA HIS A 288 12.19 15.43 -11.30
C HIS A 288 11.17 16.54 -11.02
N ILE A 289 9.90 16.17 -10.94
CA ILE A 289 8.80 17.12 -10.80
C ILE A 289 8.69 17.65 -9.37
N PHE A 290 8.77 16.79 -8.36
CA PHE A 290 8.43 17.15 -6.97
C PHE A 290 9.62 17.12 -6.00
N GLY A 291 10.80 16.71 -6.45
CA GLY A 291 11.97 16.50 -5.58
C GLY A 291 11.80 15.33 -4.61
N ASP A 292 10.84 14.44 -4.85
CA ASP A 292 10.50 13.32 -3.98
C ASP A 292 10.04 12.13 -4.82
N TRP A 293 10.83 11.06 -4.81
CA TRP A 293 10.57 9.82 -5.55
C TRP A 293 9.29 9.12 -5.08
N ASN A 294 8.88 9.31 -3.82
CA ASN A 294 7.76 8.59 -3.23
C ASN A 294 6.42 9.33 -3.43
N THR A 295 6.38 10.31 -4.34
CA THR A 295 5.18 11.09 -4.65
C THR A 295 4.60 10.79 -6.03
N CYS A 296 4.82 9.58 -6.54
CA CYS A 296 4.26 9.06 -7.80
C CYS A 296 2.74 9.31 -7.91
N GLY A 297 1.98 9.17 -6.82
CA GLY A 297 0.54 9.48 -6.84
C GLY A 297 0.19 10.93 -7.23
N LYS A 298 1.11 11.89 -7.05
CA LYS A 298 0.98 13.27 -7.54
C LYS A 298 1.26 13.39 -9.03
N VAL A 299 2.23 12.62 -9.58
CA VAL A 299 2.48 12.53 -11.03
C VAL A 299 1.22 12.01 -11.71
N MET A 300 0.64 10.92 -11.19
CA MET A 300 -0.63 10.36 -11.66
C MET A 300 -1.78 11.38 -11.61
N GLY A 301 -1.83 12.21 -10.56
CA GLY A 301 -2.83 13.27 -10.43
C GLY A 301 -2.59 14.48 -11.35
N LEU A 302 -1.34 14.70 -11.78
CA LEU A 302 -0.94 15.80 -12.65
C LEU A 302 -1.15 15.46 -14.14
N ALA A 303 -0.96 14.20 -14.53
CA ALA A 303 -1.08 13.73 -15.91
C ALA A 303 -2.38 14.12 -16.67
N PRO A 304 -3.58 14.12 -16.05
CA PRO A 304 -4.82 14.46 -16.75
C PRO A 304 -4.96 15.96 -17.09
N TYR A 305 -4.06 16.82 -16.60
CA TYR A 305 -4.12 18.25 -16.88
C TYR A 305 -3.56 18.63 -18.26
N ALA A 306 -2.98 17.68 -19.01
CA ALA A 306 -2.45 17.92 -20.37
C ALA A 306 -3.54 18.29 -21.38
N ASP A 307 -4.80 17.85 -21.17
CA ASP A 307 -5.94 18.19 -22.04
C ASP A 307 -6.65 19.51 -21.65
N GLY A 308 -6.12 20.27 -20.67
CA GLY A 308 -6.75 21.49 -20.16
C GLY A 308 -6.06 22.80 -20.58
N GLU A 309 -6.73 23.95 -20.40
CA GLU A 309 -6.22 25.29 -20.75
C GLU A 309 -4.86 25.66 -20.10
N ILE A 310 -4.41 24.91 -19.07
CA ILE A 310 -3.12 25.11 -18.40
C ILE A 310 -1.96 24.48 -19.20
N ALA A 311 -2.25 23.55 -20.12
CA ALA A 311 -1.26 22.87 -20.96
C ALA A 311 -0.80 23.72 -22.15
N ASP A 312 -1.51 24.80 -22.50
CA ASP A 312 -1.18 25.75 -23.57
C ASP A 312 0.03 26.67 -23.24
N LEU A 313 0.65 26.50 -22.07
CA LEU A 313 1.84 27.24 -21.65
C LEU A 313 3.11 26.53 -22.15
N ASP A 314 3.64 27.04 -23.26
CA ASP A 314 4.96 26.80 -23.89
C ASP A 314 5.72 25.56 -23.36
N SER A 315 5.36 24.40 -23.91
CA SER A 315 5.92 23.11 -23.53
C SER A 315 7.27 22.89 -24.20
N SER A 316 8.34 23.46 -23.64
CA SER A 316 9.72 23.06 -24.01
C SER A 316 9.99 21.54 -23.96
N PHE A 317 9.02 20.75 -23.50
CA PHE A 317 8.96 19.30 -23.62
C PHE A 317 8.62 18.85 -25.05
N ASP A 318 9.48 18.05 -25.66
CA ASP A 318 9.19 17.36 -26.92
C ASP A 318 8.28 16.15 -26.67
N GLU A 319 7.01 16.25 -27.02
CA GLU A 319 6.02 15.16 -26.87
C GLU A 319 6.37 13.91 -27.68
N ASN A 320 7.17 14.05 -28.75
CA ASN A 320 7.62 12.90 -29.55
C ASN A 320 8.78 12.14 -28.89
N ARG A 321 9.34 12.67 -27.79
CA ARG A 321 10.43 12.03 -27.06
C ARG A 321 9.91 10.83 -26.28
N GLU A 322 10.34 9.64 -26.65
CA GLU A 322 10.09 8.42 -25.89
C GLU A 322 10.93 8.43 -24.58
N LEU A 323 10.36 7.97 -23.47
CA LEU A 323 11.08 7.86 -22.18
C LEU A 323 11.82 6.52 -22.05
N PHE A 324 11.37 5.53 -22.80
CA PHE A 324 12.02 4.23 -22.92
C PHE A 324 11.78 3.63 -24.31
N THR A 325 12.62 2.68 -24.68
CA THR A 325 12.47 1.86 -25.89
C THR A 325 12.38 0.39 -25.53
N GLY A 326 12.04 -0.48 -26.49
CA GLY A 326 11.91 -1.92 -26.27
C GLY A 326 10.59 -2.30 -25.60
N GLN A 327 10.44 -3.57 -25.22
CA GLN A 327 9.23 -4.09 -24.60
C GLN A 327 9.56 -5.03 -23.43
N LEU A 328 8.69 -5.08 -22.43
CA LEU A 328 8.80 -6.01 -21.31
C LEU A 328 8.75 -7.46 -21.81
N ILE A 329 7.88 -7.77 -22.77
CA ILE A 329 7.73 -9.16 -23.23
C ILE A 329 9.01 -9.69 -23.89
N THR A 330 9.78 -8.84 -24.58
CA THR A 330 11.07 -9.20 -25.18
C THR A 330 12.23 -9.05 -24.19
N GLY A 331 12.01 -8.36 -23.07
CA GLY A 331 13.00 -8.14 -22.02
C GLY A 331 14.10 -7.15 -22.40
N ASP A 332 13.89 -6.39 -23.47
CA ASP A 332 14.83 -5.41 -24.04
C ASP A 332 14.42 -3.96 -23.75
N ILE A 333 13.52 -3.76 -22.77
CA ILE A 333 13.17 -2.43 -22.31
C ILE A 333 14.42 -1.68 -21.81
N GLN A 334 14.60 -0.45 -22.29
CA GLN A 334 15.70 0.44 -21.91
C GLN A 334 15.17 1.85 -21.68
N ILE A 335 15.29 2.33 -20.44
CA ILE A 335 14.94 3.69 -20.06
C ILE A 335 16.05 4.64 -20.53
N ASP A 336 15.65 5.75 -21.13
CA ASP A 336 16.59 6.80 -21.54
C ASP A 336 16.96 7.68 -20.34
N PHE A 337 17.84 7.18 -19.46
CA PHE A 337 18.30 7.94 -18.30
C PHE A 337 19.11 9.18 -18.67
N GLU A 338 19.89 9.12 -19.75
CA GLU A 338 20.63 10.28 -20.26
C GLU A 338 19.65 11.40 -20.65
N ALA A 339 18.54 11.03 -21.28
CA ALA A 339 17.47 11.97 -21.57
C ALA A 339 16.86 12.61 -20.32
N LEU A 340 16.55 11.79 -19.32
CA LEU A 340 15.96 12.23 -18.06
C LEU A 340 16.91 13.17 -17.30
N ASP A 341 18.21 12.92 -17.36
CA ASP A 341 19.25 13.76 -16.72
C ASP A 341 19.40 15.13 -17.39
N GLN A 342 19.06 15.24 -18.67
CA GLN A 342 19.13 16.49 -19.44
C GLN A 342 17.85 17.33 -19.36
N LEU A 343 16.81 16.85 -18.68
CA LEU A 343 15.58 17.61 -18.50
C LEU A 343 15.85 18.91 -17.71
N SER A 344 15.28 20.02 -18.18
CA SER A 344 15.33 21.30 -17.48
C SER A 344 14.38 21.32 -16.28
N ALA A 345 14.46 22.38 -15.47
CA ALA A 345 13.51 22.67 -14.40
C ALA A 345 13.35 21.53 -13.38
N VAL A 346 14.43 21.06 -12.75
CA VAL A 346 14.31 20.05 -11.68
C VAL A 346 13.66 20.68 -10.45
N ASN A 347 12.44 20.27 -10.11
CA ASN A 347 11.65 20.70 -8.94
C ASN A 347 11.57 22.23 -8.73
N ASP A 348 11.60 23.01 -9.81
CA ASP A 348 11.43 24.46 -9.75
C ASP A 348 9.97 24.84 -10.00
N TRP A 349 9.16 24.79 -8.93
CA TRP A 349 7.78 25.27 -8.93
C TRP A 349 7.65 26.79 -8.73
N SER A 350 8.78 27.48 -8.50
CA SER A 350 8.78 28.93 -8.31
C SER A 350 8.60 29.70 -9.62
N ASN A 351 9.02 29.09 -10.73
CA ASN A 351 8.78 29.58 -12.07
C ASN A 351 7.49 28.96 -12.64
N GLU A 352 6.47 29.80 -12.86
CA GLU A 352 5.17 29.36 -13.39
C GLU A 352 5.26 28.79 -14.82
N GLU A 353 6.28 29.18 -15.60
CA GLU A 353 6.51 28.69 -16.96
C GLU A 353 6.84 27.19 -17.00
N ASN A 354 7.40 26.63 -15.91
CA ASN A 354 7.74 25.21 -15.83
C ASN A 354 6.49 24.31 -15.67
N ARG A 355 5.33 24.89 -15.35
CA ARG A 355 4.13 24.12 -15.03
C ARG A 355 3.62 23.30 -16.22
N GLY A 356 3.64 23.87 -17.42
CA GLY A 356 3.27 23.16 -18.65
C GLY A 356 4.18 21.96 -18.90
N PHE A 357 5.49 22.17 -18.79
CA PHE A 357 6.50 21.11 -18.89
C PHE A 357 6.24 19.95 -17.92
N TYR A 358 5.97 20.22 -16.62
CA TYR A 358 5.68 19.15 -15.66
C TYR A 358 4.40 18.38 -15.98
N ILE A 359 3.37 19.06 -16.47
CA ILE A 359 2.11 18.42 -16.86
C ILE A 359 2.33 17.47 -18.03
N HIS A 360 3.06 17.92 -19.05
CA HIS A 360 3.37 17.12 -20.24
C HIS A 360 4.29 15.95 -19.93
N LEU A 361 5.32 16.14 -19.09
CA LEU A 361 6.17 15.04 -18.63
C LEU A 361 5.38 14.01 -17.81
N ALA A 362 4.49 14.46 -16.91
CA ALA A 362 3.63 13.57 -16.13
C ALA A 362 2.64 12.80 -17.03
N HIS A 363 2.07 13.46 -18.04
CA HIS A 363 1.21 12.84 -19.04
C HIS A 363 1.96 11.77 -19.84
N LYS A 364 3.15 12.11 -20.34
CA LYS A 364 3.98 11.22 -21.15
C LYS A 364 4.35 9.94 -20.41
N VAL A 365 4.86 10.05 -19.17
CA VAL A 365 5.19 8.86 -18.37
C VAL A 365 3.96 8.04 -18.02
N GLN A 366 2.82 8.69 -17.75
CA GLN A 366 1.57 7.99 -17.49
C GLN A 366 1.14 7.18 -18.71
N GLN A 367 1.16 7.79 -19.89
CA GLN A 367 0.73 7.16 -21.13
C GLN A 367 1.65 5.99 -21.53
N GLU A 368 2.96 6.20 -21.60
CA GLU A 368 3.89 5.15 -22.06
C GLU A 368 3.92 3.94 -21.12
N VAL A 369 3.90 4.18 -19.80
CA VAL A 369 3.83 3.10 -18.81
C VAL A 369 2.49 2.35 -18.91
N GLU A 370 1.37 3.06 -19.10
CA GLU A 370 0.06 2.44 -19.28
C GLU A 370 0.01 1.57 -20.55
N ASP A 371 0.50 2.08 -21.68
CA ASP A 371 0.55 1.38 -22.96
C ASP A 371 1.40 0.11 -22.87
N GLU A 372 2.59 0.19 -22.27
CA GLU A 372 3.48 -0.97 -22.11
C GLU A 372 2.90 -2.00 -21.14
N VAL A 373 2.32 -1.58 -20.01
CA VAL A 373 1.64 -2.50 -19.08
C VAL A 373 0.49 -3.22 -19.76
N LEU A 374 -0.35 -2.51 -20.51
CA LEU A 374 -1.46 -3.12 -21.26
C LEU A 374 -0.96 -4.08 -22.34
N SER A 375 0.06 -3.69 -23.09
CA SER A 375 0.69 -4.53 -24.11
C SER A 375 1.21 -5.84 -23.51
N PHE A 376 2.01 -5.73 -22.45
CA PHE A 376 2.60 -6.87 -21.74
C PHE A 376 1.53 -7.82 -21.17
N LEU A 377 0.50 -7.27 -20.51
CA LEU A 377 -0.58 -8.07 -19.94
C LEU A 377 -1.43 -8.78 -20.99
N LYS A 378 -1.73 -8.12 -22.13
CA LYS A 378 -2.47 -8.72 -23.25
C LYS A 378 -1.71 -9.91 -23.83
N GLU A 379 -0.40 -9.77 -24.01
CA GLU A 379 0.47 -10.82 -24.55
C GLU A 379 0.60 -12.00 -23.56
N LEU A 380 0.80 -11.72 -22.26
CA LEU A 380 0.80 -12.75 -21.22
C LEU A 380 -0.52 -13.54 -21.17
N ARG A 381 -1.66 -12.84 -21.28
CA ARG A 381 -2.99 -13.46 -21.32
C ARG A 381 -3.11 -14.44 -22.50
N VAL A 382 -2.67 -14.04 -23.69
CA VAL A 382 -2.71 -14.88 -24.90
C VAL A 382 -1.80 -16.11 -24.75
N ARG A 383 -0.56 -15.91 -24.26
CA ARG A 383 0.42 -16.99 -24.09
C ARG A 383 -0.01 -18.04 -23.07
N THR A 384 -0.51 -17.58 -21.92
CA THR A 384 -0.84 -18.46 -20.80
C THR A 384 -2.27 -19.00 -20.86
N GLY A 385 -3.15 -18.36 -21.63
CA GLY A 385 -4.58 -18.66 -21.66
C GLY A 385 -5.33 -18.27 -20.38
N ALA A 386 -4.69 -17.54 -19.47
CA ALA A 386 -5.27 -17.16 -18.19
C ALA A 386 -6.48 -16.23 -18.37
N LYS A 387 -7.52 -16.49 -17.59
CA LYS A 387 -8.77 -15.72 -17.63
C LYS A 387 -8.83 -14.61 -16.60
N ASN A 388 -8.12 -14.77 -15.48
CA ASN A 388 -8.15 -13.83 -14.36
C ASN A 388 -6.76 -13.28 -14.08
N LEU A 389 -6.70 -12.08 -13.52
CA LEU A 389 -5.45 -11.37 -13.20
C LEU A 389 -5.48 -10.88 -11.75
N CYS A 390 -4.44 -11.18 -11.01
CA CYS A 390 -4.04 -10.47 -9.80
C CYS A 390 -2.88 -9.54 -10.14
N PHE A 391 -2.93 -8.28 -9.72
CA PHE A 391 -1.88 -7.29 -10.00
C PHE A 391 -1.39 -6.64 -8.69
N ALA A 392 -0.08 -6.68 -8.47
CA ALA A 392 0.59 -6.25 -7.24
C ALA A 392 1.97 -5.60 -7.55
N GLY A 393 2.63 -5.08 -6.53
CA GLY A 393 3.83 -4.25 -6.61
C GLY A 393 3.50 -2.75 -6.68
N GLY A 394 4.50 -1.88 -6.49
CA GLY A 394 4.31 -0.43 -6.42
C GLY A 394 3.59 0.18 -7.64
N VAL A 395 3.75 -0.40 -8.83
CA VAL A 395 3.06 0.08 -10.06
C VAL A 395 1.54 -0.09 -9.95
N ALA A 396 1.06 -1.12 -9.23
CA ALA A 396 -0.36 -1.38 -9.04
C ALA A 396 -1.06 -0.36 -8.11
N LEU A 397 -0.33 0.60 -7.51
CA LEU A 397 -0.92 1.79 -6.86
C LEU A 397 -1.50 2.81 -7.86
N ASN A 398 -1.16 2.68 -9.15
CA ASN A 398 -1.63 3.55 -10.22
C ASN A 398 -3.07 3.19 -10.63
N SER A 399 -4.03 3.92 -10.08
CA SER A 399 -5.46 3.67 -10.33
C SER A 399 -5.89 3.92 -11.78
N THR A 400 -5.16 4.77 -12.52
CA THR A 400 -5.44 5.03 -13.94
C THR A 400 -5.12 3.80 -14.78
N ILE A 401 -3.91 3.24 -14.59
CA ILE A 401 -3.49 1.97 -15.21
C ILE A 401 -4.45 0.85 -14.81
N ASN A 402 -4.79 0.72 -13.53
CA ASN A 402 -5.72 -0.30 -13.06
C ASN A 402 -7.08 -0.21 -13.77
N GLY A 403 -7.59 1.00 -13.98
CA GLY A 403 -8.82 1.23 -14.73
C GLY A 403 -8.71 0.80 -16.20
N ALA A 404 -7.58 1.08 -16.84
CA ALA A 404 -7.30 0.65 -18.21
C ALA A 404 -7.19 -0.87 -18.31
N ILE A 405 -6.48 -1.53 -17.38
CA ILE A 405 -6.38 -3.00 -17.30
C ILE A 405 -7.77 -3.64 -17.27
N ILE A 406 -8.65 -3.17 -16.38
CA ILE A 406 -10.02 -3.71 -16.23
C ILE A 406 -10.82 -3.59 -17.53
N ARG A 407 -10.68 -2.47 -18.26
CA ARG A 407 -11.45 -2.23 -19.49
C ARG A 407 -10.87 -2.92 -20.71
N GLU A 408 -9.54 -3.04 -20.80
CA GLU A 408 -8.85 -3.24 -22.08
C GLU A 408 -7.91 -4.44 -22.11
N ALA A 409 -7.41 -4.93 -20.96
CA ALA A 409 -6.48 -6.07 -20.95
C ALA A 409 -7.17 -7.39 -21.32
N GLY A 410 -8.49 -7.46 -21.19
CA GLY A 410 -9.32 -8.59 -21.63
C GLY A 410 -9.37 -9.79 -20.67
N PHE A 411 -9.04 -9.58 -19.39
CA PHE A 411 -9.30 -10.56 -18.33
C PHE A 411 -10.78 -10.53 -17.92
N GLU A 412 -11.33 -11.69 -17.54
CA GLU A 412 -12.71 -11.84 -17.04
C GLU A 412 -12.84 -11.23 -15.63
N LYS A 413 -11.82 -11.41 -14.79
CA LYS A 413 -11.75 -10.85 -13.44
C LYS A 413 -10.36 -10.27 -13.18
N VAL A 414 -10.32 -9.12 -12.53
CA VAL A 414 -9.09 -8.46 -12.09
C VAL A 414 -9.19 -8.23 -10.59
N TYR A 415 -8.16 -8.61 -9.84
CA TYR A 415 -8.02 -8.37 -8.42
C TYR A 415 -6.75 -7.58 -8.12
N ILE A 416 -6.90 -6.44 -7.46
CA ILE A 416 -5.81 -5.61 -6.97
C ILE A 416 -6.11 -5.38 -5.48
N PRO A 417 -5.21 -5.74 -4.56
CA PRO A 417 -5.46 -5.55 -3.14
C PRO A 417 -5.42 -4.05 -2.78
N PRO A 418 -5.99 -3.62 -1.65
CA PRO A 418 -5.94 -2.22 -1.21
C PRO A 418 -4.54 -1.76 -0.78
N TYR A 419 -3.61 -2.70 -0.60
CA TYR A 419 -2.21 -2.54 -0.20
C TYR A 419 -1.25 -3.16 -1.24
N PRO A 420 -1.30 -2.78 -2.53
CA PRO A 420 -0.57 -3.50 -3.56
C PRO A 420 0.95 -3.28 -3.52
N GLY A 421 1.45 -2.26 -2.80
CA GLY A 421 2.88 -1.97 -2.66
C GLY A 421 3.52 -2.69 -1.47
N ASP A 422 4.66 -2.18 -1.01
CA ASP A 422 5.49 -2.78 0.05
C ASP A 422 4.78 -2.88 1.41
N ASP A 423 3.75 -2.08 1.63
CA ASP A 423 2.86 -2.20 2.78
C ASP A 423 2.08 -3.55 2.78
N GLY A 424 1.89 -4.16 1.62
CA GLY A 424 1.29 -5.48 1.44
C GLY A 424 2.24 -6.68 1.65
N ILE A 425 3.55 -6.46 1.70
CA ILE A 425 4.55 -7.52 1.86
C ILE A 425 4.35 -8.29 3.16
N SER A 426 4.04 -7.59 4.26
CA SER A 426 3.74 -8.22 5.54
C SER A 426 2.54 -9.18 5.43
N VAL A 427 1.49 -8.80 4.70
CA VAL A 427 0.35 -9.68 4.41
C VAL A 427 0.82 -10.92 3.65
N GLY A 428 1.62 -10.74 2.60
CA GLY A 428 2.21 -11.85 1.85
C GLY A 428 3.02 -12.82 2.71
N CYS A 429 3.85 -12.30 3.60
CA CYS A 429 4.60 -13.08 4.57
C CYS A 429 3.68 -13.88 5.51
N ALA A 430 2.67 -13.24 6.10
CA ALA A 430 1.73 -13.89 7.01
C ALA A 430 0.94 -15.00 6.31
N MET A 431 0.45 -14.71 5.11
CA MET A 431 -0.34 -15.66 4.32
C MET A 431 0.51 -16.82 3.80
N TYR A 432 1.75 -16.58 3.36
CA TYR A 432 2.69 -17.65 3.05
C TYR A 432 2.88 -18.60 4.24
N GLY A 433 3.13 -18.05 5.43
CA GLY A 433 3.32 -18.85 6.64
C GLY A 433 2.05 -19.56 7.12
N ALA A 434 0.86 -19.00 6.89
CA ALA A 434 -0.41 -19.65 7.23
C ALA A 434 -0.72 -20.87 6.34
N PHE A 435 -0.32 -20.80 5.08
CA PHE A 435 -0.58 -21.85 4.09
C PHE A 435 0.63 -22.75 3.80
N ARG A 436 1.79 -22.53 4.44
CA ARG A 436 2.97 -23.40 4.27
C ARG A 436 2.71 -24.76 4.90
N GLY A 437 2.81 -25.82 4.08
CA GLY A 437 2.78 -27.22 4.54
C GLY A 437 1.44 -27.69 5.11
N SER A 438 0.37 -26.91 4.99
CA SER A 438 -0.90 -27.20 5.64
C SER A 438 -1.90 -27.88 4.71
N GLU A 439 -2.44 -29.00 5.19
CA GLU A 439 -3.81 -29.46 4.98
C GLU A 439 -4.79 -28.47 5.64
N VAL A 440 -4.64 -27.15 5.38
CA VAL A 440 -5.72 -26.20 5.72
C VAL A 440 -6.94 -26.83 5.08
N ALA A 441 -7.97 -27.11 5.88
CA ALA A 441 -9.22 -27.58 5.33
C ALA A 441 -9.62 -26.48 4.34
N LEU A 442 -9.32 -26.70 3.06
CA LEU A 442 -9.95 -26.03 1.95
C LEU A 442 -11.40 -26.48 2.05
N SER A 443 -12.11 -26.00 3.06
CA SER A 443 -13.54 -25.83 3.00
C SER A 443 -13.72 -24.84 1.85
N SER A 444 -13.66 -25.34 0.61
CA SER A 444 -14.85 -25.64 -0.17
C SER A 444 -16.16 -25.15 0.45
N SER A 445 -16.19 -23.89 0.86
CA SER A 445 -17.33 -23.03 0.76
C SER A 445 -17.17 -22.25 -0.52
N SER A 446 -17.37 -22.97 -1.63
CA SER A 446 -18.05 -22.43 -2.81
C SER A 446 -19.27 -21.63 -2.32
N GLY A 447 -19.07 -20.32 -2.09
CA GLY A 447 -20.14 -19.40 -1.68
C GLY A 447 -19.85 -18.41 -0.55
N ASN A 448 -18.76 -18.55 0.22
CA ASN A 448 -18.34 -17.52 1.19
C ASN A 448 -16.85 -17.21 0.95
N SER A 449 -16.60 -16.38 -0.06
CA SER A 449 -15.29 -15.75 -0.24
C SER A 449 -14.91 -15.10 1.09
N ALA A 450 -13.77 -15.47 1.66
CA ALA A 450 -13.06 -14.61 2.60
C ALA A 450 -12.64 -13.37 1.81
N THR A 451 -13.61 -12.50 1.52
CA THR A 451 -13.35 -11.22 0.88
C THR A 451 -12.36 -10.49 1.76
N SER A 452 -11.19 -10.16 1.19
CA SER A 452 -10.20 -9.30 1.81
C SER A 452 -10.88 -7.99 2.21
N SER A 453 -11.16 -7.85 3.50
CA SER A 453 -11.60 -6.58 4.07
C SER A 453 -10.36 -5.69 4.17
N PRO A 454 -10.40 -4.43 3.68
CA PRO A 454 -9.32 -3.49 3.95
C PRO A 454 -9.24 -3.11 5.43
N TYR A 455 -10.32 -3.30 6.20
CA TYR A 455 -10.46 -2.86 7.59
C TYR A 455 -9.79 -3.83 8.56
N LEU A 456 -8.46 -3.82 8.60
CA LEU A 456 -7.62 -4.77 9.35
C LEU A 456 -6.82 -4.11 10.49
N GLY A 457 -6.95 -2.80 10.67
CA GLY A 457 -6.25 -2.08 11.73
C GLY A 457 -6.88 -2.27 13.12
N LYS A 458 -6.36 -1.52 14.11
CA LYS A 458 -6.89 -1.57 15.48
C LYS A 458 -8.35 -1.09 15.53
N LEU A 459 -9.18 -1.86 16.24
CA LEU A 459 -10.51 -1.44 16.66
C LEU A 459 -10.38 -0.69 18.00
N TYR A 460 -10.89 0.54 18.04
CA TYR A 460 -10.94 1.34 19.25
C TYR A 460 -12.33 1.25 19.88
N ASN A 461 -12.36 1.01 21.19
CA ASN A 461 -13.60 0.90 21.95
C ASN A 461 -14.06 2.28 22.48
N GLU A 462 -15.23 2.30 23.12
CA GLU A 462 -15.82 3.53 23.68
C GLU A 462 -14.92 4.21 24.71
N LEU A 463 -14.22 3.43 25.56
CA LEU A 463 -13.29 3.99 26.54
C LEU A 463 -12.09 4.64 25.86
N ASP A 464 -11.54 4.01 24.81
CA ASP A 464 -10.43 4.58 24.05
C ASP A 464 -10.82 5.95 23.45
N ILE A 465 -12.05 6.04 22.90
CA ILE A 465 -12.59 7.28 22.34
C ILE A 465 -12.81 8.31 23.46
N GLN A 466 -13.43 7.92 24.57
CA GLN A 466 -13.69 8.82 25.70
C GLN A 466 -12.38 9.39 26.26
N TYR A 467 -11.37 8.55 26.49
CA TYR A 467 -10.06 9.00 26.93
C TYR A 467 -9.46 10.01 25.97
N ALA A 468 -9.64 9.81 24.66
CA ALA A 468 -9.16 10.73 23.65
C ALA A 468 -9.88 12.08 23.66
N LEU A 469 -11.18 12.09 23.92
CA LEU A 469 -11.98 13.32 24.03
C LEU A 469 -11.70 14.10 25.32
N GLU A 470 -11.25 13.41 26.37
CA GLU A 470 -10.88 14.00 27.65
C GLU A 470 -9.44 14.52 27.69
N ASP A 471 -8.68 14.38 26.60
CA ASP A 471 -7.31 14.89 26.52
C ASP A 471 -7.29 16.42 26.74
N PRO A 472 -6.54 16.93 27.73
CA PRO A 472 -6.48 18.37 28.01
C PRO A 472 -6.01 19.23 26.82
N GLU A 473 -5.29 18.64 25.87
CA GLU A 473 -4.79 19.33 24.69
C GLU A 473 -5.82 19.34 23.52
N ILE A 474 -6.82 18.46 23.55
CA ILE A 474 -7.86 18.33 22.51
C ILE A 474 -9.19 18.89 22.99
N ALA A 475 -9.59 18.55 24.22
CA ALA A 475 -10.88 18.88 24.83
C ALA A 475 -11.30 20.35 24.67
N PRO A 476 -10.40 21.36 24.72
CA PRO A 476 -10.80 22.76 24.52
C PRO A 476 -11.34 23.07 23.12
N TYR A 477 -11.04 22.24 22.12
CA TYR A 477 -11.30 22.48 20.70
C TYR A 477 -12.44 21.66 20.13
N ILE A 478 -13.00 20.73 20.90
CA ILE A 478 -14.03 19.80 20.45
C ILE A 478 -15.32 19.98 21.25
N VAL A 479 -16.44 20.01 20.54
CA VAL A 479 -17.77 19.92 21.16
C VAL A 479 -18.29 18.51 20.89
N VAL A 480 -18.54 17.76 21.96
CA VAL A 480 -19.02 16.39 21.88
C VAL A 480 -20.53 16.38 22.04
N GLU A 481 -21.21 15.74 21.10
CA GLU A 481 -22.65 15.48 21.17
C GLU A 481 -22.88 13.99 20.97
N GLU A 482 -23.53 13.34 21.94
CA GLU A 482 -23.95 11.96 21.83
C GLU A 482 -25.28 11.86 21.09
N ALA A 483 -25.41 10.88 20.20
CA ALA A 483 -26.63 10.61 19.46
C ALA A 483 -27.29 9.31 19.95
N GLU A 484 -28.61 9.28 19.98
CA GLU A 484 -29.37 8.12 20.46
C GLU A 484 -29.19 6.87 19.58
N ASN A 485 -28.96 7.07 18.29
CA ASN A 485 -28.77 6.01 17.30
C ASN A 485 -28.04 6.51 16.05
N GLU A 486 -27.64 5.56 15.21
CA GLU A 486 -26.92 5.79 13.96
C GLU A 486 -27.71 6.64 12.95
N ASP A 487 -29.04 6.50 12.89
CA ASP A 487 -29.86 7.26 11.94
C ASP A 487 -29.74 8.77 12.19
N VAL A 488 -29.72 9.19 13.46
CA VAL A 488 -29.50 10.61 13.85
C VAL A 488 -28.11 11.09 13.44
N ILE A 489 -27.08 10.25 13.58
CA ILE A 489 -25.71 10.57 13.16
C ILE A 489 -25.67 10.77 11.64
N LEU A 490 -26.26 9.84 10.89
CA LEU A 490 -26.31 9.89 9.43
C LEU A 490 -27.10 11.11 8.93
N GLU A 491 -28.23 11.44 9.54
CA GLU A 491 -29.00 12.64 9.21
C GLU A 491 -28.17 13.91 9.40
N LYS A 492 -27.44 14.03 10.51
CA LYS A 492 -26.56 15.17 10.77
C LYS A 492 -25.39 15.24 9.80
N ALA A 493 -24.77 14.09 9.51
CA ALA A 493 -23.68 13.98 8.54
C ALA A 493 -24.13 14.43 7.14
N VAL A 494 -25.30 13.94 6.67
CA VAL A 494 -25.88 14.33 5.38
C VAL A 494 -26.17 15.83 5.34
N ARG A 495 -26.83 16.38 6.36
CA ARG A 495 -27.09 17.83 6.43
C ARG A 495 -25.80 18.64 6.41
N ALA A 496 -24.77 18.22 7.15
CA ALA A 496 -23.47 18.90 7.13
C ALA A 496 -22.83 18.89 5.73
N LEU A 497 -22.92 17.78 5.00
CA LEU A 497 -22.42 17.69 3.63
C LEU A 497 -23.25 18.56 2.66
N GLU A 498 -24.58 18.55 2.79
CA GLU A 498 -25.50 19.41 2.00
C GLU A 498 -25.26 20.90 2.24
N ASP A 499 -24.89 21.28 3.47
CA ASP A 499 -24.49 22.63 3.85
C ASP A 499 -23.08 22.99 3.34
N GLY A 500 -22.40 22.09 2.62
CA GLY A 500 -21.07 22.31 2.04
C GLY A 500 -19.92 22.22 3.06
N ARG A 501 -20.13 21.60 4.22
CA ARG A 501 -19.08 21.36 5.22
C ARG A 501 -18.19 20.19 4.83
N ILE A 502 -16.99 20.15 5.41
CA ILE A 502 -16.10 18.99 5.36
C ILE A 502 -16.32 18.18 6.63
N LEU A 503 -16.56 16.89 6.47
CA LEU A 503 -16.86 15.96 7.55
C LEU A 503 -15.66 15.05 7.80
N GLY A 504 -15.11 15.08 9.01
CA GLY A 504 -14.21 14.04 9.49
C GLY A 504 -15.01 12.81 9.90
N TRP A 505 -14.70 11.67 9.30
CA TRP A 505 -15.42 10.42 9.52
C TRP A 505 -14.47 9.34 10.05
N TYR A 506 -14.75 8.91 11.29
CA TYR A 506 -13.98 7.91 12.01
C TYR A 506 -14.91 6.80 12.51
N GLN A 507 -14.66 5.57 12.09
CA GLN A 507 -15.39 4.39 12.56
C GLN A 507 -14.57 3.12 12.40
N GLY A 508 -14.84 2.10 13.23
CA GLY A 508 -14.33 0.74 13.06
C GLY A 508 -12.79 0.62 12.95
N PRO A 509 -12.31 -0.56 12.49
CA PRO A 509 -10.90 -0.81 12.21
C PRO A 509 -10.38 0.09 11.08
N SER A 510 -9.14 0.57 11.19
CA SER A 510 -8.51 1.32 10.10
C SER A 510 -8.35 0.47 8.84
N GLU A 511 -8.44 1.12 7.69
CA GLU A 511 -8.00 0.58 6.40
C GLU A 511 -6.49 0.29 6.45
N HIS A 512 -6.07 -0.85 5.88
CA HIS A 512 -4.69 -1.11 5.46
C HIS A 512 -4.52 -0.71 4.00
N GLY A 513 -3.42 -0.04 3.67
CA GLY A 513 -3.23 0.62 2.39
C GLY A 513 -3.14 2.15 2.46
N PRO A 514 -2.78 2.81 1.34
CA PRO A 514 -2.63 4.26 1.27
C PRO A 514 -3.93 5.03 1.03
N ARG A 515 -5.06 4.34 0.83
CA ARG A 515 -6.36 4.95 0.51
C ARG A 515 -7.29 4.90 1.72
N ALA A 516 -7.94 6.03 1.99
CA ALA A 516 -9.08 6.08 2.90
C ALA A 516 -10.32 5.53 2.18
N LEU A 517 -11.03 4.60 2.81
CA LEU A 517 -12.18 3.86 2.26
C LEU A 517 -13.42 3.96 3.17
N GLY A 518 -13.51 4.99 4.00
CA GLY A 518 -14.69 5.27 4.81
C GLY A 518 -14.56 4.93 6.31
N ASN A 519 -13.40 4.50 6.80
CA ASN A 519 -13.15 4.33 8.24
C ASN A 519 -12.22 5.41 8.79
N ARG A 520 -11.32 5.97 7.98
CA ARG A 520 -10.48 7.13 8.33
C ARG A 520 -10.52 8.18 7.22
N SER A 521 -11.66 8.86 7.06
CA SER A 521 -11.95 9.65 5.85
C SER A 521 -12.31 11.11 6.13
N LEU A 522 -11.95 11.98 5.18
CA LEU A 522 -12.54 13.30 5.04
C LEU A 522 -13.58 13.25 3.92
N LEU A 523 -14.83 13.53 4.24
CA LEU A 523 -15.96 13.50 3.32
C LEU A 523 -16.38 14.92 2.94
N ALA A 524 -16.77 15.10 1.67
CA ALA A 524 -17.30 16.35 1.14
C ALA A 524 -18.33 16.04 0.05
N ASP A 525 -19.34 16.90 -0.13
CA ASP A 525 -20.37 16.70 -1.16
C ASP A 525 -19.74 16.79 -2.58
N PRO A 526 -19.82 15.72 -3.40
CA PRO A 526 -19.24 15.73 -4.74
C PRO A 526 -20.00 16.61 -5.75
N ARG A 527 -21.23 17.06 -5.43
CA ARG A 527 -22.09 17.89 -6.29
C ARG A 527 -21.75 19.36 -6.22
N ASP A 528 -21.19 19.83 -5.11
CA ASP A 528 -20.84 21.23 -4.94
C ASP A 528 -19.62 21.58 -5.81
N PRO A 529 -19.75 22.44 -6.84
CA PRO A 529 -18.63 22.88 -7.66
C PRO A 529 -17.58 23.64 -6.83
N ALA A 530 -17.99 24.32 -5.76
CA ALA A 530 -17.07 24.97 -4.84
C ALA A 530 -16.21 23.95 -4.09
N ASN A 531 -16.66 22.69 -3.94
CA ASN A 531 -15.78 21.62 -3.44
C ASN A 531 -14.66 21.29 -4.42
N VAL A 532 -14.76 21.60 -5.72
CA VAL A 532 -13.61 21.54 -6.65
C VAL A 532 -12.53 22.56 -6.27
N THR A 533 -12.93 23.76 -5.82
CA THR A 533 -12.00 24.79 -5.32
C THR A 533 -11.57 24.51 -3.88
N ARG A 534 -12.43 23.94 -3.03
CA ARG A 534 -12.07 23.48 -1.68
C ARG A 534 -11.16 22.24 -1.72
N ARG A 535 -11.22 21.37 -2.75
CA ARG A 535 -10.25 20.27 -3.00
C ARG A 535 -8.82 20.79 -3.08
N GLN A 536 -8.62 21.93 -3.72
CA GLN A 536 -7.33 22.61 -3.79
C GLN A 536 -6.93 23.18 -2.42
N ARG A 537 -7.89 23.71 -1.64
CA ARG A 537 -7.62 24.25 -0.31
C ARG A 537 -7.33 23.18 0.74
N VAL A 538 -8.04 22.04 0.76
CA VAL A 538 -7.73 20.89 1.62
C VAL A 538 -6.37 20.30 1.26
N SER A 539 -6.08 20.18 -0.04
CA SER A 539 -4.75 19.75 -0.49
C SER A 539 -3.68 20.71 0.01
N ILE A 540 -3.82 22.02 -0.17
CA ILE A 540 -2.81 23.03 0.20
C ILE A 540 -2.71 23.27 1.72
N HIS A 541 -3.82 23.35 2.44
CA HIS A 541 -3.90 23.89 3.82
C HIS A 541 -4.19 22.83 4.90
N VAL A 542 -4.58 21.61 4.52
CA VAL A 542 -4.81 20.49 5.47
C VAL A 542 -3.79 19.36 5.25
N ALA A 543 -3.40 19.12 3.99
CA ALA A 543 -2.48 18.06 3.59
C ALA A 543 -1.10 18.55 3.10
N HIS A 544 -0.83 19.87 3.10
CA HIS A 544 0.39 20.51 2.56
C HIS A 544 0.83 19.91 1.22
N CYS A 545 -0.11 19.78 0.30
CA CYS A 545 0.02 19.20 -1.03
C CYS A 545 -0.40 20.20 -2.11
N GLN A 546 0.19 20.08 -3.29
CA GLN A 546 -0.01 21.02 -4.40
C GLN A 546 -1.44 21.07 -4.95
N ARG A 547 -1.76 22.13 -5.71
CA ARG A 547 -3.09 22.48 -6.26
C ARG A 547 -3.76 21.43 -7.17
N THR A 548 -3.08 20.33 -7.51
CA THR A 548 -3.44 19.39 -8.59
C THR A 548 -3.88 18.00 -8.10
N ARG A 549 -4.12 17.80 -6.80
CA ARG A 549 -4.46 16.46 -6.26
C ARG A 549 -5.91 16.04 -6.56
N ALA A 550 -6.08 14.91 -7.25
CA ALA A 550 -7.38 14.28 -7.50
C ALA A 550 -8.00 13.69 -6.21
N HIS A 551 -9.34 13.66 -6.13
CA HIS A 551 -10.12 13.04 -5.07
C HIS A 551 -11.08 12.01 -5.69
N ALA A 552 -11.31 10.88 -5.03
CA ALA A 552 -12.21 9.82 -5.49
C ALA A 552 -13.63 9.97 -4.88
N ARG A 553 -14.64 9.37 -5.52
CA ARG A 553 -16.02 9.33 -5.04
C ARG A 553 -16.32 7.95 -4.44
N GLY A 554 -17.01 7.91 -3.29
CA GLY A 554 -17.65 6.70 -2.77
C GLY A 554 -19.11 6.63 -3.21
N CYS A 555 -19.63 5.43 -3.49
CA CYS A 555 -21.03 5.20 -3.86
C CYS A 555 -21.50 3.84 -3.32
N PRO A 556 -22.76 3.69 -2.87
CA PRO A 556 -23.29 2.39 -2.48
C PRO A 556 -23.18 1.35 -3.61
N SER A 557 -22.77 0.12 -3.29
CA SER A 557 -22.61 -0.99 -4.25
C SER A 557 -23.82 -1.18 -5.16
N ARG A 558 -25.03 -1.07 -4.59
CA ARG A 558 -26.31 -1.24 -5.30
C ARG A 558 -26.56 -0.21 -6.40
N ASN A 559 -25.90 0.95 -6.34
CA ASN A 559 -26.07 2.03 -7.30
C ASN A 559 -24.87 2.19 -8.23
N SER A 560 -23.76 1.46 -8.03
CA SER A 560 -22.51 1.64 -8.79
C SER A 560 -22.73 1.57 -10.31
N ARG A 561 -23.53 0.60 -10.79
CA ARG A 561 -23.87 0.43 -12.21
C ARG A 561 -24.55 1.64 -12.84
N GLY A 562 -25.34 2.40 -12.06
CA GLY A 562 -26.02 3.61 -12.53
C GLY A 562 -25.11 4.84 -12.62
N TRP A 563 -23.98 4.85 -11.91
CA TRP A 563 -23.04 5.99 -11.86
C TRP A 563 -21.75 5.76 -12.67
N TYR A 564 -21.33 4.51 -12.87
CA TYR A 564 -20.03 4.17 -13.45
C TYR A 564 -20.08 3.43 -14.80
N GLY A 565 -21.26 3.23 -15.40
CA GLY A 565 -21.41 2.41 -16.62
C GLY A 565 -21.17 0.93 -16.33
N GLU A 566 -21.34 0.04 -17.32
CA GLU A 566 -21.12 -1.41 -17.18
C GLU A 566 -19.64 -1.73 -16.88
N ALA A 567 -19.21 -1.54 -15.64
CA ALA A 567 -18.13 -2.30 -15.06
C ALA A 567 -18.75 -3.59 -14.50
N SER A 568 -18.25 -4.73 -14.98
CA SER A 568 -18.52 -6.07 -14.46
C SER A 568 -18.49 -6.07 -12.93
N ASP A 569 -19.40 -6.84 -12.31
CA ASP A 569 -19.64 -6.92 -10.87
C ASP A 569 -18.40 -6.59 -10.02
N CYS A 570 -18.28 -5.31 -9.62
CA CYS A 570 -17.43 -4.93 -8.52
C CYS A 570 -18.01 -5.64 -7.30
N SER A 571 -17.43 -6.78 -6.93
CA SER A 571 -17.77 -7.48 -5.70
C SER A 571 -17.64 -6.49 -4.55
N GLU A 572 -18.72 -6.40 -3.77
CA GLU A 572 -18.87 -5.52 -2.62
C GLU A 572 -17.64 -5.61 -1.71
N SER A 573 -16.90 -4.51 -1.57
CA SER A 573 -15.88 -4.29 -0.54
C SER A 573 -16.50 -3.66 0.70
#